data_AF-A0A1V5DPZ7-F1
#
_entry.id   AF-A0A1V5DPZ7-F1
#
_cell.length_a   1.000
_cell.length_b   1.000
_cell.length_c   1.000
_cell.angle_alpha   90.00
_cell.angle_beta   90.00
_cell.angle_gamma   90.00
#
_symmetry.space_group_name_H-M   'P 1'
#
loop_
_entity.id
_entity.type
_entity.pdbx_description
1 polymer ?
#
loop_
_entity_poly.entity_id
_entity_poly.type
_entity_poly.pdbx_seq_one_letter_code
_entity_poly.pdbx_strand_id
1 'polypeptide(L)'
;MIPLQTFLSNIQKIVASKPYYQLGEDGSRGKCDCIGLIIGAFRRSGEPWPGKHGSNWTARNHMVALTSPVIVELGNLVFKAYEPGDKANTLPDDYKGHPDQRDYYHVGVITSVSPLQITHCTGGTTNGIKVDTKIGQWRFSGRVDGVDYESKEDIPPMNPAETAIVAASSGKSVRMRASPSIQSIAKANVPIGAEVDVLQKAGDWWEIRYGGKTGWMLATFLNGDAVDDDPPVDIPNTVTITIDRALAELFAEALAVSIREKST
;
A
#
# COMPACT_ATOMS: atom_id res chain seq x y z
N MET A 1 -16.89 9.41 0.32
CA MET A 1 -16.08 8.97 -0.85
C MET A 1 -14.66 8.81 -0.34
N ILE A 2 -14.06 7.65 -0.57
CA ILE A 2 -12.77 7.26 0.01
C ILE A 2 -11.64 7.83 -0.85
N PRO A 3 -10.71 8.64 -0.32
CA PRO A 3 -9.53 9.05 -1.06
C PRO A 3 -8.76 7.83 -1.59
N LEU A 4 -8.29 7.86 -2.85
CA LEU A 4 -7.59 6.73 -3.47
C LEU A 4 -6.43 6.19 -2.60
N GLN A 5 -5.65 7.08 -2.00
CA GLN A 5 -4.56 6.68 -1.11
C GLN A 5 -5.07 5.99 0.15
N THR A 6 -6.15 6.48 0.76
CA THR A 6 -6.79 5.82 1.91
C THR A 6 -7.29 4.42 1.53
N PHE A 7 -7.90 4.26 0.35
CA PHE A 7 -8.33 2.96 -0.16
C PHE A 7 -7.13 1.99 -0.28
N LEU A 8 -6.06 2.41 -0.96
CA LEU A 8 -4.85 1.60 -1.13
C LEU A 8 -4.14 1.30 0.20
N SER A 9 -4.13 2.25 1.14
CA SER A 9 -3.57 2.06 2.49
C SER A 9 -4.30 0.94 3.22
N ASN A 10 -5.61 0.95 3.14
CA ASN A 10 -6.42 -0.06 3.80
C ASN A 10 -6.29 -1.44 3.13
N ILE A 11 -6.08 -1.51 1.81
CA ILE A 11 -5.66 -2.74 1.12
C ILE A 11 -4.33 -3.24 1.70
N GLN A 12 -3.32 -2.37 1.82
CA GLN A 12 -2.01 -2.78 2.35
C GLN A 12 -2.06 -3.25 3.81
N LYS A 13 -2.90 -2.63 4.65
CA LYS A 13 -3.13 -3.12 6.03
C LYS A 13 -3.69 -4.54 6.05
N ILE A 14 -4.60 -4.88 5.13
CA ILE A 14 -5.11 -6.25 4.98
C ILE A 14 -4.01 -7.18 4.48
N VAL A 15 -3.17 -6.73 3.54
CA VAL A 15 -2.04 -7.52 3.05
C VAL A 15 -1.06 -7.84 4.18
N ALA A 16 -0.71 -6.83 4.99
CA ALA A 16 0.22 -6.95 6.11
C ALA A 16 -0.27 -7.94 7.19
N SER A 17 -1.59 -8.08 7.36
CA SER A 17 -2.16 -9.05 8.31
C SER A 17 -2.05 -10.51 7.83
N LYS A 18 -1.50 -10.76 6.63
CA LYS A 18 -1.29 -12.10 6.03
C LYS A 18 -2.52 -13.03 6.15
N PRO A 19 -3.70 -12.59 5.67
CA PRO A 19 -4.93 -13.33 5.82
C PRO A 19 -4.91 -14.63 5.00
N TYR A 20 -5.59 -15.65 5.52
CA TYR A 20 -5.88 -16.86 4.77
C TYR A 20 -7.13 -16.69 3.90
N TYR A 21 -7.20 -17.45 2.82
CA TYR A 21 -8.40 -17.41 1.99
C TYR A 21 -9.59 -18.07 2.69
N GLN A 22 -10.73 -17.37 2.74
CA GLN A 22 -12.02 -17.93 3.08
C GLN A 22 -13.12 -17.12 2.39
N LEU A 23 -14.01 -17.81 1.68
CA LEU A 23 -15.14 -17.19 0.97
C LEU A 23 -16.06 -16.45 1.95
N GLY A 24 -16.47 -15.23 1.59
CA GLY A 24 -17.34 -14.36 2.38
C GLY A 24 -16.63 -13.50 3.43
N GLU A 25 -15.30 -13.57 3.54
CA GLU A 25 -14.53 -12.82 4.54
C GLU A 25 -13.88 -11.57 3.95
N ASP A 26 -13.73 -10.52 4.75
CA ASP A 26 -13.35 -9.16 4.33
C ASP A 26 -11.95 -8.69 4.80
N GLY A 27 -11.13 -9.59 5.32
CA GLY A 27 -9.81 -9.23 5.86
C GLY A 27 -9.83 -8.67 7.29
N SER A 28 -10.96 -8.63 7.99
CA SER A 28 -11.03 -8.16 9.39
C SER A 28 -10.64 -9.25 10.42
N ARG A 29 -10.86 -10.53 10.11
CA ARG A 29 -10.64 -11.67 11.03
C ARG A 29 -9.49 -12.58 10.61
N GLY A 30 -8.44 -12.00 10.00
CA GLY A 30 -7.32 -12.77 9.45
C GLY A 30 -7.70 -13.67 8.27
N LYS A 31 -8.84 -13.39 7.63
CA LYS A 31 -9.38 -14.16 6.51
C LYS A 31 -9.91 -13.22 5.44
N CYS A 32 -9.72 -13.54 4.17
CA CYS A 32 -10.24 -12.76 3.04
C CYS A 32 -10.71 -13.65 1.88
N ASP A 33 -11.52 -13.09 0.99
CA ASP A 33 -11.59 -13.55 -0.39
C ASP A 33 -11.32 -12.39 -1.36
N CYS A 34 -11.44 -12.66 -2.66
CA CYS A 34 -11.06 -11.71 -3.70
C CYS A 34 -11.77 -10.35 -3.57
N ILE A 35 -13.09 -10.35 -3.36
CA ILE A 35 -13.87 -9.13 -3.18
C ILE A 35 -13.76 -8.60 -1.74
N GLY A 36 -13.58 -9.50 -0.79
CA GLY A 36 -13.36 -9.21 0.62
C GLY A 36 -12.17 -8.31 0.86
N LEU A 37 -11.11 -8.44 0.06
CA LEU A 37 -9.98 -7.51 0.09
C LEU A 37 -10.44 -6.05 -0.16
N ILE A 38 -11.33 -5.83 -1.14
CA ILE A 38 -11.88 -4.51 -1.49
C ILE A 38 -12.89 -4.06 -0.42
N ILE A 39 -13.81 -4.93 -0.02
CA ILE A 39 -14.83 -4.66 1.00
C ILE A 39 -14.18 -4.26 2.32
N GLY A 40 -13.13 -4.97 2.72
CA GLY A 40 -12.34 -4.66 3.90
C GLY A 40 -11.72 -3.27 3.83
N ALA A 41 -11.21 -2.88 2.66
CA ALA A 41 -10.65 -1.55 2.48
C ALA A 41 -11.70 -0.43 2.60
N PHE A 42 -12.91 -0.65 2.09
CA PHE A 42 -14.04 0.26 2.29
C PHE A 42 -14.39 0.38 3.77
N ARG A 43 -14.61 -0.76 4.45
CA ARG A 43 -14.98 -0.80 5.88
C ARG A 43 -13.93 -0.14 6.78
N ARG A 44 -12.65 -0.33 6.49
CA ARG A 44 -11.53 0.33 7.20
C ARG A 44 -11.45 1.84 6.96
N SER A 45 -12.09 2.34 5.91
CA SER A 45 -12.25 3.76 5.63
C SER A 45 -13.47 4.36 6.33
N GLY A 46 -14.21 3.57 7.11
CA GLY A 46 -15.48 3.97 7.74
C GLY A 46 -16.67 3.95 6.77
N GLU A 47 -16.48 3.52 5.52
CA GLU A 47 -17.51 3.54 4.48
C GLU A 47 -18.13 2.14 4.34
N PRO A 48 -19.47 2.02 4.28
CA PRO A 48 -20.13 0.74 4.14
C PRO A 48 -19.97 0.18 2.71
N TRP A 49 -19.99 -1.15 2.57
CA TRP A 49 -20.12 -1.77 1.25
C TRP A 49 -21.59 -1.77 0.82
N PRO A 50 -21.96 -1.19 -0.33
CA PRO A 50 -23.36 -0.88 -0.63
C PRO A 50 -24.20 -2.08 -1.11
N GLY A 51 -23.61 -3.27 -1.30
CA GLY A 51 -24.40 -4.42 -1.77
C GLY A 51 -23.77 -5.79 -1.52
N LYS A 52 -23.90 -6.69 -2.50
CA LYS A 52 -23.57 -8.11 -2.31
C LYS A 52 -22.06 -8.32 -2.21
N HIS A 53 -21.65 -9.28 -1.38
CA HIS A 53 -20.27 -9.78 -1.30
C HIS A 53 -19.98 -10.70 -2.51
N GLY A 54 -19.61 -10.11 -3.65
CA GLY A 54 -19.28 -10.89 -4.84
C GLY A 54 -18.75 -10.07 -6.00
N SER A 55 -17.77 -10.61 -6.73
CA SER A 55 -17.16 -9.99 -7.91
C SER A 55 -18.17 -9.75 -9.04
N ASN A 56 -19.09 -10.68 -9.29
CA ASN A 56 -20.16 -10.52 -10.29
C ASN A 56 -21.11 -9.36 -9.99
N TRP A 57 -21.46 -9.16 -8.70
CA TRP A 57 -22.27 -8.01 -8.30
C TRP A 57 -21.49 -6.71 -8.47
N THR A 58 -20.25 -6.70 -7.99
CA THR A 58 -19.35 -5.54 -8.03
C THR A 58 -19.16 -5.03 -9.45
N ALA A 59 -18.79 -5.92 -10.39
CA ALA A 59 -18.55 -5.58 -11.79
C ALA A 59 -19.75 -4.88 -12.46
N ARG A 60 -20.97 -5.23 -12.05
CA ARG A 60 -22.22 -4.72 -12.64
C ARG A 60 -22.75 -3.45 -11.97
N ASN A 61 -22.53 -3.30 -10.65
CA ASN A 61 -23.27 -2.32 -9.85
C ASN A 61 -22.36 -1.31 -9.14
N HIS A 62 -21.05 -1.55 -9.07
CA HIS A 62 -20.14 -0.75 -8.26
C HIS A 62 -18.83 -0.43 -8.98
N MET A 63 -18.88 -0.38 -10.31
CA MET A 63 -17.77 0.04 -11.17
C MET A 63 -18.17 1.26 -11.98
N VAL A 64 -17.25 2.22 -12.09
CA VAL A 64 -17.29 3.33 -13.03
C VAL A 64 -16.33 3.00 -14.18
N ALA A 65 -16.88 2.91 -15.39
CA ALA A 65 -16.13 2.62 -16.62
C ALA A 65 -15.36 1.27 -16.59
N LEU A 66 -16.06 0.15 -16.40
CA LEU A 66 -15.47 -1.17 -16.57
C LEU A 66 -15.23 -1.46 -18.06
N THR A 67 -13.97 -1.51 -18.48
CA THR A 67 -13.58 -1.65 -19.89
C THR A 67 -12.69 -2.87 -20.13
N SER A 68 -12.56 -3.26 -21.40
CA SER A 68 -11.53 -4.17 -21.93
C SER A 68 -10.91 -3.53 -23.18
N PRO A 69 -9.57 -3.62 -23.39
CA PRO A 69 -8.57 -4.32 -22.57
C PRO A 69 -8.34 -3.65 -21.20
N VAL A 70 -7.53 -4.30 -20.34
CA VAL A 70 -7.14 -3.75 -19.04
C VAL A 70 -6.38 -2.44 -19.19
N ILE A 71 -6.91 -1.39 -18.58
CA ILE A 71 -6.27 -0.09 -18.37
C ILE A 71 -5.53 -0.15 -17.03
N VAL A 72 -4.20 0.02 -17.09
CA VAL A 72 -3.31 -0.04 -15.94
C VAL A 72 -3.25 1.33 -15.26
N GLU A 73 -4.20 1.58 -14.36
CA GLU A 73 -4.23 2.76 -13.49
C GLU A 73 -4.22 2.31 -12.02
N LEU A 74 -3.57 3.10 -11.17
CA LEU A 74 -3.45 2.82 -9.75
C LEU A 74 -4.86 2.81 -9.10
N GLY A 75 -5.14 1.77 -8.32
CA GLY A 75 -6.43 1.57 -7.64
C GLY A 75 -7.56 1.08 -8.53
N ASN A 76 -7.35 0.90 -9.83
CA ASN A 76 -8.34 0.21 -10.65
C ASN A 76 -8.55 -1.21 -10.13
N LEU A 77 -9.81 -1.64 -10.09
CA LEU A 77 -10.11 -3.05 -9.94
C LEU A 77 -9.91 -3.72 -11.29
N VAL A 78 -9.35 -4.93 -11.26
CA VAL A 78 -9.20 -5.79 -12.42
C VAL A 78 -9.96 -7.08 -12.22
N PHE A 79 -10.57 -7.58 -13.28
CA PHE A 79 -11.40 -8.78 -13.21
C PHE A 79 -10.93 -9.83 -14.20
N LYS A 80 -10.96 -11.08 -13.74
CA LYS A 80 -10.97 -12.25 -14.63
C LYS A 80 -12.43 -12.58 -14.92
N ALA A 81 -12.71 -12.90 -16.18
CA ALA A 81 -14.07 -13.22 -16.58
C ALA A 81 -14.10 -14.26 -17.69
N TYR A 82 -15.14 -15.08 -17.66
CA TYR A 82 -15.56 -15.88 -18.82
C TYR A 82 -16.55 -15.07 -19.66
N GLU A 83 -16.32 -15.04 -20.97
CA GLU A 83 -17.31 -14.53 -21.92
C GLU A 83 -18.48 -15.51 -22.07
N PRO A 84 -19.64 -15.02 -22.53
CA PRO A 84 -20.72 -15.90 -22.94
C PRO A 84 -20.21 -16.93 -23.96
N GLY A 85 -20.28 -18.21 -23.60
CA GLY A 85 -19.83 -19.32 -24.45
C GLY A 85 -18.43 -19.87 -24.13
N ASP A 86 -17.60 -19.20 -23.32
CA ASP A 86 -16.26 -19.71 -22.95
C ASP A 86 -16.35 -21.03 -22.16
N LYS A 87 -17.36 -21.16 -21.29
CA LYS A 87 -17.72 -22.39 -20.58
C LYS A 87 -19.23 -22.44 -20.34
N ALA A 88 -19.85 -23.61 -20.51
CA ALA A 88 -21.27 -23.77 -20.21
C ALA A 88 -21.52 -23.64 -18.69
N ASN A 89 -22.38 -22.70 -18.28
CA ASN A 89 -23.02 -22.59 -16.97
C ASN A 89 -22.14 -22.28 -15.74
N THR A 90 -21.17 -21.35 -15.83
CA THR A 90 -20.48 -20.86 -14.62
C THR A 90 -21.08 -19.59 -14.02
N LEU A 91 -21.86 -18.82 -14.80
CA LEU A 91 -22.54 -17.63 -14.31
C LEU A 91 -23.57 -18.02 -13.21
N PRO A 92 -23.49 -17.43 -12.00
CA PRO A 92 -24.44 -17.73 -10.93
C PRO A 92 -25.88 -17.39 -11.34
N ASP A 93 -26.84 -18.17 -10.84
CA ASP A 93 -28.26 -18.10 -11.22
C ASP A 93 -28.86 -16.68 -11.08
N ASP A 94 -28.46 -15.97 -10.02
CA ASP A 94 -28.82 -14.58 -9.74
C ASP A 94 -28.58 -13.62 -10.92
N TYR A 95 -27.65 -13.94 -11.83
CA TYR A 95 -27.25 -13.07 -12.94
C TYR A 95 -27.70 -13.58 -14.31
N LYS A 96 -28.32 -14.77 -14.41
CA LYS A 96 -28.73 -15.35 -15.70
C LYS A 96 -29.74 -14.48 -16.48
N GLY A 97 -30.52 -13.65 -15.80
CA GLY A 97 -31.45 -12.70 -16.43
C GLY A 97 -30.84 -11.34 -16.79
N HIS A 98 -29.57 -11.09 -16.47
CA HIS A 98 -28.93 -9.78 -16.63
C HIS A 98 -28.41 -9.57 -18.07
N PRO A 99 -28.48 -8.38 -18.68
CA PRO A 99 -27.98 -8.16 -20.06
C PRO A 99 -26.48 -8.48 -20.20
N ASP A 100 -25.69 -8.16 -19.18
CA ASP A 100 -24.31 -8.64 -19.07
C ASP A 100 -24.27 -10.09 -18.59
N GLN A 101 -23.95 -11.00 -19.52
CA GLN A 101 -23.84 -12.45 -19.33
C GLN A 101 -22.42 -12.94 -19.01
N ARG A 102 -21.46 -12.02 -18.74
CA ARG A 102 -20.09 -12.40 -18.37
C ARG A 102 -20.02 -12.88 -16.93
N ASP A 103 -19.27 -13.95 -16.68
CA ASP A 103 -19.01 -14.44 -15.33
C ASP A 103 -17.71 -13.86 -14.80
N TYR A 104 -17.80 -12.79 -14.01
CA TYR A 104 -16.68 -12.17 -13.32
C TYR A 104 -16.33 -12.98 -12.08
N TYR A 105 -15.55 -14.04 -12.26
CA TYR A 105 -15.27 -15.03 -11.22
C TYR A 105 -14.13 -14.65 -10.26
N HIS A 106 -13.35 -13.61 -10.57
CA HIS A 106 -12.24 -13.18 -9.71
C HIS A 106 -11.92 -11.70 -9.89
N VAL A 107 -11.54 -11.02 -8.80
CA VAL A 107 -11.20 -9.59 -8.78
C VAL A 107 -9.86 -9.35 -8.04
N GLY A 108 -9.15 -8.31 -8.45
CA GLY A 108 -7.95 -7.80 -7.80
C GLY A 108 -7.87 -6.28 -7.90
N VAL A 109 -6.87 -5.69 -7.25
CA VAL A 109 -6.61 -4.24 -7.24
C VAL A 109 -5.23 -3.97 -7.82
N ILE A 110 -5.10 -3.00 -8.72
CA ILE A 110 -3.79 -2.51 -9.18
C ILE A 110 -3.18 -1.67 -8.06
N THR A 111 -2.20 -2.23 -7.34
CA THR A 111 -1.51 -1.57 -6.21
C THR A 111 -0.18 -0.94 -6.60
N SER A 112 0.34 -1.25 -7.78
CA SER A 112 1.47 -0.54 -8.42
C SER A 112 1.38 -0.68 -9.93
N VAL A 113 1.80 0.35 -10.66
CA VAL A 113 1.80 0.39 -12.13
C VAL A 113 3.20 0.20 -12.74
N SER A 114 4.26 0.40 -11.94
CA SER A 114 5.65 0.23 -12.38
C SER A 114 6.58 0.00 -11.17
N PRO A 115 6.93 -1.26 -10.87
CA PRO A 115 6.50 -2.48 -11.56
C PRO A 115 5.01 -2.77 -11.35
N LEU A 116 4.36 -3.41 -12.33
CA LEU A 116 2.96 -3.80 -12.20
C LEU A 116 2.77 -4.74 -11.00
N GLN A 117 1.84 -4.40 -10.13
CA GLN A 117 1.37 -5.26 -9.05
C GLN A 117 -0.16 -5.27 -9.03
N ILE A 118 -0.72 -6.45 -9.24
CA ILE A 118 -2.15 -6.72 -9.08
C ILE A 118 -2.30 -7.56 -7.82
N THR A 119 -2.78 -6.94 -6.75
CA THR A 119 -2.97 -7.59 -5.46
C THR A 119 -4.37 -8.15 -5.36
N HIS A 120 -4.49 -9.43 -4.98
CA HIS A 120 -5.77 -10.12 -4.82
C HIS A 120 -5.69 -11.19 -3.75
N CYS A 121 -6.83 -11.55 -3.16
CA CYS A 121 -6.92 -12.67 -2.23
C CYS A 121 -7.50 -13.88 -2.96
N THR A 122 -6.84 -15.03 -2.88
CA THR A 122 -7.18 -16.25 -3.64
C THR A 122 -6.94 -17.51 -2.84
N GLY A 123 -7.81 -18.50 -3.04
CA GLY A 123 -7.60 -19.87 -2.56
C GLY A 123 -6.54 -20.62 -3.37
N GLY A 124 -6.49 -21.94 -3.19
CA GLY A 124 -5.55 -22.83 -3.87
C GLY A 124 -4.17 -22.82 -3.21
N THR A 125 -3.11 -22.95 -4.00
CA THR A 125 -1.73 -23.08 -3.49
C THR A 125 -1.25 -21.88 -2.67
N THR A 126 -1.70 -20.66 -3.00
CA THR A 126 -1.33 -19.46 -2.24
C THR A 126 -2.13 -19.33 -0.94
N ASN A 127 -3.42 -19.70 -0.97
CA ASN A 127 -4.34 -19.66 0.18
C ASN A 127 -4.31 -18.34 0.99
N GLY A 128 -4.48 -17.20 0.31
CA GLY A 128 -4.39 -15.87 0.92
C GLY A 128 -4.04 -14.81 -0.13
N ILE A 129 -3.23 -13.84 0.26
CA ILE A 129 -2.80 -12.74 -0.62
C ILE A 129 -1.82 -13.24 -1.69
N LYS A 130 -2.11 -12.88 -2.94
CA LYS A 130 -1.24 -13.06 -4.10
C LYS A 130 -1.05 -11.74 -4.82
N VAL A 131 0.15 -11.52 -5.34
CA VAL A 131 0.47 -10.38 -6.21
C VAL A 131 0.86 -10.92 -7.59
N ASP A 132 0.04 -10.65 -8.60
CA ASP A 132 0.37 -10.95 -9.99
C ASP A 132 1.17 -9.77 -10.59
N THR A 133 2.28 -10.05 -11.26
CA THR A 133 3.18 -9.04 -11.84
C THR A 133 3.02 -8.85 -13.36
N LYS A 134 1.99 -9.49 -13.93
CA LYS A 134 1.66 -9.45 -15.36
C LYS A 134 0.14 -9.42 -15.51
N ILE A 135 -0.35 -8.78 -16.58
CA ILE A 135 -1.79 -8.75 -16.90
C ILE A 135 -2.35 -10.18 -17.08
N GLY A 136 -1.66 -11.06 -17.80
CA GLY A 136 -2.02 -12.48 -17.86
C GLY A 136 -3.50 -12.74 -18.17
N GLN A 137 -4.24 -13.29 -17.21
CA GLN A 137 -5.66 -13.65 -17.33
C GLN A 137 -6.64 -12.54 -16.90
N TRP A 138 -6.13 -11.37 -16.49
CA TRP A 138 -6.96 -10.20 -16.16
C TRP A 138 -7.46 -9.57 -17.46
N ARG A 139 -8.79 -9.43 -17.61
CA ARG A 139 -9.44 -9.07 -18.89
C ARG A 139 -10.12 -7.70 -18.87
N PHE A 140 -10.65 -7.32 -17.72
CA PHE A 140 -11.41 -6.09 -17.54
C PHE A 140 -10.82 -5.25 -16.42
N SER A 141 -10.94 -3.93 -16.51
CA SER A 141 -10.56 -3.03 -15.44
C SER A 141 -11.48 -1.82 -15.37
N GLY A 142 -11.59 -1.21 -14.20
CA GLY A 142 -12.28 0.06 -14.03
C GLY A 142 -12.06 0.64 -12.65
N ARG A 143 -12.62 1.83 -12.43
CA ARG A 143 -12.61 2.50 -11.13
C ARG A 143 -13.76 1.94 -10.28
N VAL A 144 -13.51 1.64 -9.00
CA VAL A 144 -14.61 1.27 -8.10
C VAL A 144 -15.37 2.54 -7.72
N ASP A 145 -16.69 2.48 -7.75
CA ASP A 145 -17.51 3.60 -7.30
C ASP A 145 -17.31 3.84 -5.79
N GLY A 146 -17.42 5.09 -5.34
CA GLY A 146 -17.15 5.46 -3.94
C GLY A 146 -15.68 5.66 -3.57
N VAL A 147 -14.72 5.42 -4.49
CA VAL A 147 -13.32 5.86 -4.36
C VAL A 147 -13.08 7.11 -5.19
N ASP A 148 -12.43 8.11 -4.60
CA ASP A 148 -12.03 9.34 -5.25
C ASP A 148 -10.63 9.18 -5.84
N TYR A 149 -10.58 9.09 -7.17
CA TYR A 149 -9.34 8.95 -7.95
C TYR A 149 -8.67 10.28 -8.28
N GLU A 150 -9.35 11.40 -8.05
CA GLU A 150 -8.90 12.74 -8.43
C GLU A 150 -8.44 13.58 -7.21
N SER A 151 -8.81 13.18 -5.98
CA SER A 151 -8.26 13.80 -4.77
C SER A 151 -6.75 13.58 -4.69
N LYS A 152 -6.04 14.70 -4.83
CA LYS A 152 -4.69 14.89 -4.32
C LYS A 152 -4.84 15.32 -2.86
N GLU A 153 -5.22 14.42 -1.96
CA GLU A 153 -5.08 14.80 -0.56
C GLU A 153 -3.58 15.01 -0.27
N ASP A 154 -3.24 16.10 0.42
CA ASP A 154 -1.96 16.33 1.07
C ASP A 154 -1.77 15.38 2.28
N ILE A 155 -2.12 14.10 2.09
CA ILE A 155 -1.68 13.04 2.98
C ILE A 155 -0.21 12.82 2.63
N PRO A 156 0.71 12.81 3.62
CA PRO A 156 2.08 12.37 3.38
C PRO A 156 2.02 11.04 2.60
N PRO A 157 2.89 10.81 1.60
CA PRO A 157 2.90 9.56 0.86
C PRO A 157 2.82 8.36 1.80
N MET A 158 2.14 7.31 1.36
CA MET A 158 1.73 6.16 2.17
C MET A 158 2.96 5.41 2.74
N ASN A 159 3.04 5.35 4.08
CA ASN A 159 4.24 5.28 4.95
C ASN A 159 5.07 6.56 4.86
N PRO A 160 5.58 7.17 5.98
CA PRO A 160 6.61 8.20 5.82
C PRO A 160 7.57 7.60 4.82
N ALA A 161 7.67 8.22 3.62
CA ALA A 161 8.29 7.56 2.47
C ALA A 161 9.54 6.93 3.03
N GLU A 162 9.67 5.59 2.99
CA GLU A 162 10.81 5.02 3.69
C GLU A 162 12.00 5.57 2.93
N THR A 163 12.63 6.59 3.50
CA THR A 163 13.63 7.36 2.83
C THR A 163 14.93 6.76 3.26
N ALA A 164 15.74 6.47 2.26
CA ALA A 164 17.11 6.10 2.52
C ALA A 164 18.02 7.23 2.07
N ILE A 165 19.08 7.45 2.84
CA ILE A 165 20.18 8.29 2.41
C ILE A 165 21.19 7.41 1.70
N VAL A 166 21.55 7.79 0.48
CA VAL A 166 22.57 7.08 -0.28
C VAL A 166 23.93 7.28 0.37
N ALA A 167 24.58 6.20 0.78
CA ALA A 167 25.87 6.21 1.44
C ALA A 167 26.84 5.23 0.77
N ALA A 168 28.10 5.63 0.57
CA ALA A 168 29.15 4.74 0.13
C ALA A 168 30.51 5.20 0.68
N SER A 169 31.30 4.25 1.20
CA SER A 169 32.64 4.52 1.75
C SER A 169 33.64 5.10 0.73
N SER A 170 33.34 4.93 -0.56
CA SER A 170 34.19 5.43 -1.66
C SER A 170 34.04 6.93 -1.95
N GLY A 171 33.02 7.61 -1.40
CA GLY A 171 32.75 9.03 -1.69
C GLY A 171 32.18 9.31 -3.08
N LYS A 172 31.90 8.29 -3.91
CA LYS A 172 31.37 8.43 -5.27
C LYS A 172 29.88 8.08 -5.35
N SER A 173 29.20 8.64 -6.35
CA SER A 173 27.79 8.35 -6.66
C SER A 173 27.55 6.85 -6.88
N VAL A 174 26.40 6.35 -6.44
CA VAL A 174 26.01 4.94 -6.51
C VAL A 174 25.10 4.69 -7.72
N ARG A 175 25.28 3.55 -8.39
CA ARG A 175 24.49 3.19 -9.59
C ARG A 175 23.11 2.67 -9.20
N MET A 176 22.06 3.36 -9.66
CA MET A 176 20.71 2.84 -9.69
C MET A 176 20.51 2.03 -10.97
N ARG A 177 20.04 0.79 -10.86
CA ARG A 177 19.99 -0.21 -11.95
C ARG A 177 18.59 -0.54 -12.40
N ALA A 178 18.45 -1.12 -13.59
CA ALA A 178 17.15 -1.51 -14.13
C ALA A 178 16.55 -2.75 -13.46
N SER A 179 17.36 -3.66 -12.93
CA SER A 179 16.93 -4.85 -12.19
C SER A 179 17.87 -5.13 -11.00
N PRO A 180 17.47 -5.98 -10.02
CA PRO A 180 18.24 -6.27 -8.81
C PRO A 180 19.45 -7.18 -9.11
N SER A 181 20.39 -6.68 -9.90
CA SER A 181 21.59 -7.41 -10.32
C SER A 181 22.74 -6.45 -10.63
N ILE A 182 23.95 -6.78 -10.18
CA ILE A 182 25.16 -6.03 -10.51
C ILE A 182 25.51 -6.07 -12.00
N GLN A 183 24.94 -7.01 -12.75
CA GLN A 183 25.10 -7.14 -14.20
C GLN A 183 24.06 -6.32 -14.99
N SER A 184 23.03 -5.80 -14.32
CA SER A 184 22.01 -4.97 -14.96
C SER A 184 22.56 -3.62 -15.39
N ILE A 185 22.02 -3.08 -16.48
CA ILE A 185 22.28 -1.71 -16.92
C ILE A 185 22.00 -0.70 -15.79
N ALA A 186 22.85 0.32 -15.68
CA ALA A 186 22.64 1.44 -14.77
C ALA A 186 21.72 2.47 -15.45
N LYS A 187 20.61 2.81 -14.78
CA LYS A 187 19.65 3.83 -15.22
C LYS A 187 20.03 5.24 -14.78
N ALA A 188 20.77 5.36 -13.67
CA ALA A 188 21.28 6.62 -13.15
C ALA A 188 22.48 6.40 -12.21
N ASN A 189 23.24 7.48 -11.98
CA ASN A 189 24.14 7.59 -10.84
C ASN A 189 23.49 8.54 -9.83
N VAL A 190 23.29 8.06 -8.61
CA VAL A 190 22.66 8.82 -7.52
C VAL A 190 23.78 9.34 -6.60
N PRO A 191 23.86 10.66 -6.33
CA PRO A 191 24.86 11.21 -5.43
C PRO A 191 24.79 10.63 -4.01
N ILE A 192 25.93 10.60 -3.32
CA ILE A 192 25.93 10.33 -1.87
C ILE A 192 25.23 11.49 -1.15
N GLY A 193 24.52 11.18 -0.08
CA GLY A 193 23.71 12.14 0.67
C GLY A 193 22.36 12.46 0.02
N ALA A 194 22.08 11.89 -1.15
CA ALA A 194 20.77 11.99 -1.75
C ALA A 194 19.76 11.18 -0.96
N GLU A 195 18.63 11.80 -0.64
CA GLU A 195 17.43 11.13 -0.15
C GLU A 195 16.70 10.47 -1.33
N VAL A 196 16.27 9.22 -1.13
CA VAL A 196 15.55 8.44 -2.14
C VAL A 196 14.31 7.81 -1.53
N ASP A 197 13.22 7.72 -2.29
CA ASP A 197 12.04 7.00 -1.83
C ASP A 197 12.28 5.49 -2.00
N VAL A 198 12.16 4.69 -0.94
CA VAL A 198 12.17 3.23 -1.03
C VAL A 198 10.76 2.75 -1.37
N LEU A 199 10.64 2.12 -2.53
CA LEU A 199 9.37 1.59 -3.05
C LEU A 199 9.17 0.12 -2.67
N GLN A 200 10.25 -0.67 -2.62
CA GLN A 200 10.21 -2.09 -2.31
C GLN A 200 11.57 -2.60 -1.82
N LYS A 201 11.58 -3.58 -0.91
CA LYS A 201 12.78 -4.33 -0.49
C LYS A 201 12.71 -5.77 -1.00
N ALA A 202 13.77 -6.25 -1.66
CA ALA A 202 13.88 -7.62 -2.17
C ALA A 202 15.30 -8.17 -1.96
N GLY A 203 15.50 -8.90 -0.85
CA GLY A 203 16.81 -9.40 -0.46
C GLY A 203 17.80 -8.24 -0.27
N ASP A 204 18.97 -8.34 -0.90
CA ASP A 204 20.02 -7.32 -0.83
C ASP A 204 19.75 -6.08 -1.71
N TRP A 205 18.60 -6.02 -2.39
CA TRP A 205 18.27 -4.95 -3.33
C TRP A 205 16.99 -4.24 -2.93
N TRP A 206 17.04 -2.92 -2.92
CA TRP A 206 15.85 -2.08 -2.72
C TRP A 206 15.53 -1.36 -4.02
N GLU A 207 14.25 -1.37 -4.39
CA GLU A 207 13.73 -0.53 -5.45
C GLU A 207 13.49 0.85 -4.88
N ILE A 208 14.07 1.85 -5.53
CA ILE A 208 14.05 3.24 -5.12
C ILE A 208 13.56 4.16 -6.24
N ARG A 209 13.12 5.35 -5.87
CA ARG A 209 12.83 6.45 -6.79
C ARG A 209 13.71 7.65 -6.47
N TYR A 210 14.35 8.19 -7.50
CA TYR A 210 15.18 9.39 -7.41
C TYR A 210 15.09 10.20 -8.70
N GLY A 211 14.83 11.51 -8.60
CA GLY A 211 14.76 12.41 -9.75
C GLY A 211 13.72 11.98 -10.80
N GLY A 212 12.57 11.47 -10.36
CA GLY A 212 11.50 10.97 -11.23
C GLY A 212 11.80 9.63 -11.93
N LYS A 213 12.92 8.97 -11.61
CA LYS A 213 13.30 7.67 -12.17
C LYS A 213 13.25 6.59 -11.09
N THR A 214 12.70 5.43 -11.46
CA THR A 214 12.67 4.23 -10.60
C THR A 214 13.75 3.23 -11.00
N GLY A 215 14.40 2.58 -10.04
CA GLY A 215 15.34 1.49 -10.27
C GLY A 215 15.84 0.86 -8.98
N TRP A 216 16.79 -0.06 -9.09
CA TRP A 216 17.26 -0.92 -8.00
C TRP A 216 18.65 -0.50 -7.52
N MET A 217 18.85 -0.45 -6.21
CA MET A 217 20.14 -0.20 -5.56
C MET A 217 20.40 -1.26 -4.50
N LEU A 218 21.66 -1.65 -4.30
CA LEU A 218 22.03 -2.55 -3.21
C LEU A 218 21.72 -1.86 -1.87
N ALA A 219 21.05 -2.58 -0.97
CA ALA A 219 20.67 -2.13 0.36
C ALA A 219 21.87 -1.63 1.18
N THR A 220 23.06 -2.20 0.94
CA THR A 220 24.32 -1.78 1.58
C THR A 220 24.71 -0.33 1.30
N PHE A 221 24.10 0.32 0.30
CA PHE A 221 24.33 1.73 -0.03
C PHE A 221 23.19 2.65 0.43
N LEU A 222 22.24 2.12 1.21
CA LEU A 222 21.04 2.81 1.63
C LEU A 222 20.97 2.77 3.16
N ASN A 223 21.12 3.92 3.80
CA ASN A 223 20.88 4.06 5.22
C ASN A 223 19.44 4.55 5.41
N GLY A 224 18.54 3.67 5.84
CA GLY A 224 17.17 4.04 6.16
C GLY A 224 17.03 4.51 7.61
N ASP A 225 16.17 5.49 7.85
CA ASP A 225 15.57 5.69 9.17
C ASP A 225 14.55 4.56 9.37
N ALA A 226 14.92 3.56 10.17
CA ALA A 226 13.93 2.60 10.66
C ALA A 226 12.95 3.35 11.57
N VAL A 227 11.76 3.67 11.07
CA VAL A 227 10.58 3.62 11.93
C VAL A 227 10.38 2.15 12.27
N ASP A 228 10.95 1.75 13.41
CA ASP A 228 10.68 0.46 14.02
C ASP A 228 9.16 0.30 14.17
N ASP A 229 8.68 -0.81 13.63
CA ASP A 229 7.27 -1.21 13.52
C ASP A 229 6.77 -1.73 14.88
N ASP A 230 6.82 -0.90 15.93
CA ASP A 230 6.22 -1.17 17.24
C ASP A 230 4.82 -0.52 17.32
N PRO A 231 3.81 -1.18 17.93
CA PRO A 231 2.46 -0.61 18.04
C PRO A 231 2.50 0.65 18.91
N PRO A 232 1.52 1.57 18.76
CA PRO A 232 1.56 2.84 19.47
C PRO A 232 1.48 2.62 20.98
N VAL A 233 2.60 2.85 21.67
CA VAL A 233 2.65 3.02 23.12
C VAL A 233 2.39 4.50 23.41
N ASP A 234 1.39 4.75 24.25
CA ASP A 234 1.07 6.06 24.81
C ASP A 234 2.27 6.57 25.64
N ILE A 235 2.96 7.61 25.16
CA ILE A 235 4.05 8.25 25.92
C ILE A 235 3.47 9.47 26.64
N PRO A 236 3.38 9.48 27.98
CA PRO A 236 3.06 10.71 28.69
C PRO A 236 4.23 11.70 28.55
N ASN A 237 3.91 12.95 28.20
CA ASN A 237 4.87 14.07 28.05
C ASN A 237 5.48 14.56 29.40
N THR A 238 5.75 13.65 30.34
CA THR A 238 6.30 13.96 31.67
C THR A 238 7.55 13.15 31.91
N VAL A 239 8.70 13.83 32.04
CA VAL A 239 9.95 13.24 32.53
C VAL A 239 10.02 13.46 34.04
N THR A 240 9.82 12.41 34.83
CA THR A 240 10.04 12.45 36.29
C THR A 240 11.50 12.17 36.58
N ILE A 241 12.24 13.20 37.03
CA ILE A 241 13.62 13.06 37.48
C ILE A 241 13.60 13.08 39.01
N THR A 242 14.04 12.00 39.66
CA THR A 242 14.24 11.97 41.11
C THR A 242 15.56 12.67 41.43
N ILE A 243 15.48 13.80 42.12
CA ILE A 243 16.64 14.56 42.61
C ILE A 243 16.59 14.65 44.13
N ASP A 244 17.75 14.80 44.75
CA ASP A 244 17.84 15.02 46.19
C ASP A 244 17.17 16.35 46.56
N ARG A 245 16.55 16.43 47.74
CA ARG A 245 15.73 17.58 48.14
C ARG A 245 16.53 18.88 48.16
N ALA A 246 17.79 18.82 48.59
CA ALA A 246 18.69 19.96 48.57
C ALA A 246 18.98 20.47 47.15
N LEU A 247 19.06 19.55 46.17
CA LEU A 247 19.24 19.90 44.76
C LEU A 247 17.98 20.54 44.20
N ALA A 248 16.79 20.04 44.58
CA ALA A 248 15.51 20.59 44.14
C ALA A 248 15.31 22.05 44.60
N GLU A 249 15.67 22.35 45.84
CA GLU A 249 15.56 23.71 46.41
C GLU A 249 16.52 24.68 45.69
N LEU A 250 17.76 24.26 45.40
CA LEU A 250 18.73 25.04 44.59
C LEU A 250 18.23 25.32 43.16
N PHE A 251 17.64 24.33 42.50
CA PHE A 251 17.08 24.53 41.16
C PHE A 251 15.89 25.50 41.17
N ALA A 252 15.01 25.42 42.17
CA ALA A 252 13.87 26.30 42.30
C ALA A 252 14.29 27.77 42.51
N GLU A 253 15.32 28.01 43.31
CA GLU A 253 15.88 29.35 43.51
C GLU A 253 16.53 29.91 42.23
N ALA A 254 17.31 29.09 41.52
CA ALA A 254 17.95 29.50 40.25
C ALA A 254 16.92 29.88 39.16
N LEU A 255 15.82 29.12 39.06
CA LEU A 255 14.72 29.42 38.16
C LEU A 255 14.00 30.73 38.54
N ALA A 256 13.76 30.96 39.83
CA ALA A 256 13.08 32.17 40.30
C ALA A 256 13.91 33.45 40.02
N VAL A 257 15.24 33.36 40.06
CA VAL A 257 16.14 34.48 39.70
C VAL A 257 16.11 34.72 38.19
N SER A 258 16.22 33.66 37.37
CA SER A 258 16.22 33.78 35.91
C SER A 258 14.91 34.37 35.35
N ILE A 259 13.78 34.09 35.99
CA ILE A 259 12.47 34.64 35.59
C ILE A 259 12.37 36.14 35.91
N ARG A 260 12.99 36.61 37.00
CA ARG A 260 13.00 38.03 37.38
C ARG A 260 13.89 38.86 36.46
N GLU A 261 15.05 38.34 36.08
CA GLU A 261 15.99 39.02 35.17
C GLU A 261 15.47 39.16 33.74
N LYS A 262 14.57 38.27 33.29
CA LYS A 262 13.92 38.36 31.97
C LYS A 262 12.70 39.29 31.94
N SER A 263 12.25 39.80 33.09
CA SER A 263 11.05 40.65 33.21
C SER A 263 11.37 42.13 33.44
N THR A 264 12.63 42.54 33.31
CA THR A 264 13.13 43.92 33.35
C THR A 264 13.85 44.27 32.07
#